data_AF-A0A915DUI7-F1
#
_entry.id   AF-A0A915DUI7-F1
#
_cell.length_a   1.000
_cell.length_b   1.000
_cell.length_c   1.000
_cell.angle_alpha   90.00
_cell.angle_beta   90.00
_cell.angle_gamma   90.00
#
_symmetry.space_group_name_H-M   'P 1'
#
loop_
_entity.id
_entity.type
_entity.pdbx_description
1 polymer ?
#
loop_
_entity_poly.entity_id
_entity_poly.type
_entity_poly.pdbx_seq_one_letter_code
_entity_poly.pdbx_strand_id
1 'polypeptide(L)'
;MFTCDIAIASIVNSIAAFCQFFSTINIIQEYIVYGWLKMCTTCLFIEFPHFKLCLLFCLPLSVLCLVANNNAVLPSSSTTTPSPPIIVVNDTDEVKGPVYESALFAAVNCPTATKYGSGPPASCSTPSDPNNRPKSGMEQWFTKQMFLDLFPYANIGWGPNSCYPYSYESFVIAARYFPGFGTTSPQNGLSNTENTRRDVSAFFAHAIQETGMNDISLYSSGKSETDADSCFYRGGLFNWFEGGPVSAFLNPSSPGYQPKDGNECSSGGRYCSPSEFYPCGNGTSGNNFKSCYFGRGAIQISYNYNYGQFQDWLATQNASFFSLKINVDLLTTPNLIMTKSDPPLALLASLWFYMTPQPPKPAMHDIILGMFKVFTGKKYIFYAGRWEAGSVNKAAGYSGPILGPTSLVINNECNGEDATAPGGGGENRRIRAFKWFTKYYGVATGNESLLSCKDMPQRLDQIPQNVSYQPDWSSTWKEETCKCAPVSYGGNIPYFQPNYYPQEFVALNAGNEQKCVKMLYANPAAFNMDSSTSACLNYPPKQAD
;
A
#
# COMPACT_ATOMS: atom_id res chain seq x y z
N MET A 1 -12.92 -53.85 -38.06
CA MET A 1 -11.70 -53.89 -38.86
C MET A 1 -12.03 -53.30 -40.22
N PHE A 2 -11.22 -52.34 -40.67
CA PHE A 2 -11.29 -51.48 -41.87
C PHE A 2 -11.46 -50.00 -41.52
N THR A 3 -10.34 -49.29 -41.57
CA THR A 3 -10.26 -47.83 -41.71
C THR A 3 -9.18 -47.55 -42.75
N CYS A 4 -9.56 -46.94 -43.86
CA CYS A 4 -8.84 -45.80 -44.42
C CYS A 4 -9.68 -45.11 -45.49
N ASP A 5 -9.39 -43.83 -45.63
CA ASP A 5 -9.63 -42.94 -46.76
C ASP A 5 -10.84 -42.01 -46.78
N ILE A 6 -10.48 -40.77 -47.18
CA ILE A 6 -11.25 -39.61 -47.59
C ILE A 6 -11.58 -38.61 -46.46
N ALA A 7 -10.69 -37.64 -46.25
CA ALA A 7 -11.00 -36.19 -46.23
C ALA A 7 -9.82 -35.32 -45.71
N ILE A 8 -8.68 -35.27 -46.42
CA ILE A 8 -7.61 -34.27 -46.13
C ILE A 8 -7.42 -33.27 -47.30
N ALA A 9 -8.06 -33.47 -48.45
CA ALA A 9 -7.88 -32.60 -49.62
C ALA A 9 -8.77 -31.34 -49.65
N SER A 10 -9.79 -31.21 -48.80
CA SER A 10 -10.74 -30.07 -48.87
C SER A 10 -10.41 -28.89 -47.95
N ILE A 11 -9.48 -29.03 -47.01
CA ILE A 11 -9.18 -27.98 -46.01
C ILE A 11 -8.03 -27.06 -46.48
N VAL A 12 -7.12 -27.57 -47.31
CA VAL A 12 -5.93 -26.83 -47.76
C VAL A 12 -6.28 -25.74 -48.79
N ASN A 13 -7.31 -25.94 -49.61
CA ASN A 13 -7.70 -24.95 -50.63
C ASN A 13 -8.51 -23.76 -50.07
N SER A 14 -9.13 -23.88 -48.90
CA SER A 14 -9.93 -22.79 -48.31
C SER A 14 -9.08 -21.77 -47.55
N ILE A 15 -7.88 -22.15 -47.09
CA ILE A 15 -6.97 -21.27 -46.33
C ILE A 15 -6.16 -20.37 -47.29
N ALA A 16 -5.82 -20.85 -48.48
CA ALA A 16 -5.08 -20.07 -49.48
C ALA A 16 -5.90 -18.89 -50.07
N ALA A 17 -7.23 -19.04 -50.19
CA ALA A 17 -8.11 -17.98 -50.69
C ALA A 17 -8.36 -16.86 -49.64
N PHE A 18 -8.28 -17.19 -48.34
CA PHE A 18 -8.53 -16.23 -47.26
C PHE A 18 -7.37 -15.24 -47.06
N CYS A 19 -6.13 -15.66 -47.36
CA CYS A 19 -4.95 -14.80 -47.24
C CYS A 19 -4.74 -13.83 -48.43
N GLN A 20 -5.32 -14.10 -49.61
CA GLN A 20 -5.21 -13.18 -50.76
C GLN A 20 -6.20 -12.00 -50.72
N PHE A 21 -7.22 -12.05 -49.86
CA PHE A 21 -8.24 -10.99 -49.78
C PHE A 21 -7.81 -9.79 -48.92
N PHE A 22 -6.82 -9.95 -48.02
CA PHE A 22 -6.39 -8.88 -47.11
C PHE A 22 -5.17 -8.07 -47.56
N SER A 23 -4.60 -8.35 -48.74
CA SER A 23 -3.42 -7.63 -49.25
C SER A 23 -3.74 -6.48 -50.22
N THR A 24 -5.00 -6.03 -50.33
CA THR A 24 -5.41 -5.05 -51.38
C THR A 24 -6.23 -3.83 -50.92
N ILE A 25 -6.27 -3.48 -49.63
CA ILE A 25 -6.93 -2.23 -49.20
C ILE A 25 -5.96 -1.32 -48.42
N ASN A 26 -5.37 -0.39 -49.17
CA ASN A 26 -4.74 0.85 -48.67
C ASN A 26 -5.75 1.99 -48.86
N ILE A 27 -6.25 2.63 -47.79
CA ILE A 27 -6.79 4.02 -47.77
C ILE A 27 -6.74 4.56 -46.32
N ILE A 28 -5.74 5.41 -46.06
CA ILE A 28 -5.76 6.79 -45.51
C ILE A 28 -6.70 7.19 -44.32
N GLN A 29 -6.01 7.68 -43.27
CA GLN A 29 -6.27 8.75 -42.27
C GLN A 29 -7.34 8.69 -41.15
N GLU A 30 -6.81 8.86 -39.93
CA GLU A 30 -7.17 9.76 -38.82
C GLU A 30 -8.49 9.63 -38.01
N TYR A 31 -8.29 9.81 -36.69
CA TYR A 31 -9.22 10.12 -35.59
C TYR A 31 -9.99 8.97 -34.88
N ILE A 32 -9.55 8.75 -33.63
CA ILE A 32 -10.35 8.73 -32.39
C ILE A 32 -10.90 7.38 -31.85
N VAL A 33 -10.26 6.99 -30.73
CA VAL A 33 -10.85 6.64 -29.41
C VAL A 33 -11.09 5.17 -29.04
N TYR A 34 -10.26 4.76 -28.06
CA TYR A 34 -10.51 3.94 -26.87
C TYR A 34 -11.37 2.68 -26.97
N GLY A 35 -10.76 1.60 -26.50
CA GLY A 35 -11.36 0.80 -25.43
C GLY A 35 -11.53 -0.68 -25.77
N TRP A 36 -11.13 -1.50 -24.80
CA TRP A 36 -11.49 -2.92 -24.64
C TRP A 36 -10.77 -3.95 -25.52
N LEU A 37 -9.64 -4.45 -25.01
CA LEU A 37 -9.29 -5.86 -25.17
C LEU A 37 -8.46 -6.36 -23.97
N LYS A 38 -9.16 -6.66 -22.87
CA LYS A 38 -8.76 -7.75 -21.97
C LYS A 38 -9.50 -8.99 -22.49
N MET A 39 -8.79 -10.00 -22.99
CA MET A 39 -9.36 -11.34 -23.17
C MET A 39 -8.64 -12.34 -22.26
N CYS A 40 -9.46 -13.10 -21.55
CA CYS A 40 -9.09 -14.22 -20.70
C CYS A 40 -8.41 -15.32 -21.53
N THR A 41 -7.24 -15.78 -21.11
CA THR A 41 -6.60 -16.99 -21.64
C THR A 41 -6.90 -18.17 -20.74
N THR A 42 -7.62 -19.16 -21.25
CA THR A 42 -7.65 -20.52 -20.68
C THR A 42 -7.01 -21.47 -21.70
N CYS A 43 -5.84 -22.04 -21.40
CA CYS A 43 -5.24 -23.16 -22.17
C CYS A 43 -5.95 -24.44 -21.69
N LEU A 44 -6.46 -25.25 -22.62
CA LEU A 44 -6.80 -26.65 -22.34
C LEU A 44 -5.59 -27.51 -22.70
N PHE A 45 -5.06 -28.26 -21.73
CA PHE A 45 -3.98 -29.22 -21.99
C PHE A 45 -4.58 -30.61 -22.19
N ILE A 46 -4.20 -31.27 -23.29
CA ILE A 46 -4.50 -32.68 -23.53
C ILE A 46 -3.17 -33.44 -23.47
N GLU A 47 -3.07 -34.41 -22.57
CA GLU A 47 -1.87 -35.23 -22.38
C GLU A 47 -1.92 -36.50 -23.24
N PHE A 48 -0.84 -36.71 -24.01
CA PHE A 48 -0.53 -37.98 -24.65
C PHE A 48 0.80 -38.51 -24.11
N PRO A 49 1.05 -39.84 -24.14
CA PRO A 49 2.17 -40.46 -23.42
C PRO A 49 3.58 -39.96 -23.82
N HIS A 50 3.75 -39.27 -24.94
CA HIS A 50 5.06 -38.81 -25.40
C HIS A 50 5.16 -37.34 -25.83
N PHE A 51 4.12 -36.51 -25.69
CA PHE A 51 4.23 -35.03 -25.76
C PHE A 51 2.94 -34.32 -25.29
N LYS A 52 3.05 -33.01 -24.99
CA LYS A 52 1.92 -32.13 -24.65
C LYS A 52 1.60 -31.18 -25.81
N LEU A 53 0.32 -31.03 -26.14
CA LEU A 53 -0.19 -30.08 -27.13
C LEU A 53 -1.06 -29.04 -26.39
N CYS A 54 -0.74 -27.73 -26.46
CA CYS A 54 -1.74 -26.68 -26.13
C CYS A 54 -2.36 -26.16 -27.42
N LEU A 55 -3.69 -26.22 -27.49
CA LEU A 55 -4.50 -25.57 -28.53
C LEU A 55 -5.02 -24.24 -27.96
N LEU A 56 -4.58 -23.12 -28.53
CA LEU A 56 -5.16 -21.81 -28.25
C LEU A 56 -6.47 -21.64 -29.02
N PHE A 57 -7.58 -21.44 -28.31
CA PHE A 57 -8.85 -21.02 -28.92
C PHE A 57 -9.07 -19.53 -28.68
N CYS A 58 -9.12 -18.75 -29.76
CA CYS A 58 -9.73 -17.42 -29.77
C CYS A 58 -11.16 -17.56 -30.28
N LEU A 59 -12.16 -17.48 -29.39
CA LEU A 59 -13.56 -17.38 -29.81
C LEU A 59 -13.98 -15.91 -29.85
N PRO A 60 -14.48 -15.39 -30.98
CA PRO A 60 -15.17 -14.10 -31.00
C PRO A 60 -16.59 -14.27 -30.43
N LEU A 61 -16.95 -13.47 -29.42
CA LEU A 61 -18.36 -13.30 -29.04
C LEU A 61 -19.06 -12.48 -30.14
N SER A 62 -19.87 -13.13 -30.96
CA SER A 62 -21.09 -12.51 -31.50
C SER A 62 -21.98 -13.54 -32.21
N VAL A 63 -23.29 -13.35 -32.02
CA VAL A 63 -24.42 -13.91 -32.76
C VAL A 63 -24.82 -15.37 -32.44
N LEU A 64 -25.80 -15.51 -31.53
CA LEU A 64 -26.85 -16.53 -31.65
C LEU A 64 -28.12 -16.03 -30.98
N CYS A 65 -28.98 -15.41 -31.77
CA CYS A 65 -30.38 -15.16 -31.47
C CYS A 65 -31.15 -15.52 -32.74
N LEU A 66 -31.74 -16.72 -32.80
CA LEU A 66 -32.84 -17.01 -33.72
C LEU A 66 -33.62 -18.26 -33.28
N VAL A 67 -34.85 -17.98 -32.85
CA VAL A 67 -36.11 -18.67 -33.21
C VAL A 67 -36.24 -20.15 -32.90
N ALA A 68 -37.06 -20.44 -31.89
CA ALA A 68 -37.94 -21.61 -31.90
C ALA A 68 -39.37 -21.14 -31.61
N ASN A 69 -40.26 -21.36 -32.57
CA ASN A 69 -41.70 -21.15 -32.43
C ASN A 69 -42.41 -22.52 -32.39
N ASN A 70 -43.54 -22.53 -31.68
CA ASN A 70 -44.67 -23.48 -31.72
C ASN A 70 -44.84 -24.56 -30.63
N ASN A 71 -45.94 -24.34 -29.90
CA ASN A 71 -46.99 -25.26 -29.47
C ASN A 71 -46.91 -25.93 -28.09
N ALA A 72 -47.52 -25.29 -27.09
CA ALA A 72 -48.36 -25.96 -26.10
C ALA A 72 -49.33 -24.97 -25.42
N VAL A 73 -50.49 -25.48 -25.02
CA VAL A 73 -51.78 -24.81 -24.79
C VAL A 73 -51.94 -24.27 -23.35
N LEU A 74 -52.73 -23.19 -23.21
CA LEU A 74 -53.20 -22.48 -22.00
C LEU A 74 -53.98 -23.40 -21.00
N PRO A 75 -54.14 -23.04 -19.70
CA PRO A 75 -55.12 -22.03 -19.27
C PRO A 75 -54.65 -20.97 -18.26
N SER A 76 -55.19 -19.78 -18.51
CA SER A 76 -55.44 -18.58 -17.70
C SER A 76 -55.26 -18.61 -16.16
N SER A 77 -54.54 -17.62 -15.65
CA SER A 77 -55.07 -16.73 -14.60
C SER A 77 -54.37 -15.37 -14.62
N SER A 78 -55.20 -14.33 -14.62
CA SER A 78 -54.92 -12.90 -14.66
C SER A 78 -54.04 -12.38 -13.52
N THR A 79 -53.05 -11.53 -13.84
CA THR A 79 -52.82 -10.25 -13.13
C THR A 79 -51.92 -9.34 -13.97
N THR A 80 -52.40 -8.13 -14.21
CA THR A 80 -51.80 -7.03 -14.95
C THR A 80 -50.62 -6.38 -14.21
N THR A 81 -49.47 -6.21 -14.87
CA THR A 81 -48.46 -5.19 -14.53
C THR A 81 -47.95 -4.53 -15.81
N PRO A 82 -47.92 -3.19 -15.90
CA PRO A 82 -47.46 -2.48 -17.08
C PRO A 82 -45.93 -2.37 -17.13
N SER A 83 -45.39 -2.43 -18.35
CA SER A 83 -43.99 -2.24 -18.72
C SER A 83 -43.42 -0.89 -18.23
N PRO A 84 -42.10 -0.80 -17.97
CA PRO A 84 -41.45 0.47 -17.62
C PRO A 84 -41.34 1.39 -18.85
N PRO A 85 -41.45 2.72 -18.67
CA PRO A 85 -41.29 3.68 -19.76
C PRO A 85 -39.83 3.83 -20.17
N ILE A 86 -39.62 3.94 -21.47
CA ILE A 86 -38.37 4.36 -22.12
C ILE A 86 -38.12 5.83 -21.76
N ILE A 87 -37.01 6.14 -21.10
CA ILE A 87 -36.56 7.51 -20.85
C ILE A 87 -35.49 7.87 -21.88
N VAL A 88 -35.81 8.84 -22.73
CA VAL A 88 -34.85 9.56 -23.56
C VAL A 88 -34.15 10.57 -22.66
N VAL A 89 -32.82 10.46 -22.51
CA VAL A 89 -32.02 11.38 -21.71
C VAL A 89 -31.56 12.53 -22.62
N ASN A 90 -32.00 13.75 -22.33
CA ASN A 90 -31.40 14.97 -22.87
C ASN A 90 -30.26 15.39 -21.95
N ASP A 91 -29.09 15.67 -22.54
CA ASP A 91 -27.92 16.25 -21.87
C ASP A 91 -28.25 17.68 -21.42
N THR A 92 -28.64 17.89 -20.15
CA THR A 92 -28.36 19.13 -19.38
C THR A 92 -28.60 19.03 -17.86
N ASP A 93 -29.05 17.92 -17.29
CA ASP A 93 -29.33 17.88 -15.84
C ASP A 93 -28.17 17.29 -15.01
N GLU A 94 -27.61 18.16 -14.18
CA GLU A 94 -26.67 17.88 -13.10
C GLU A 94 -27.14 16.68 -12.25
N VAL A 95 -26.42 15.56 -12.31
CA VAL A 95 -26.66 14.41 -11.44
C VAL A 95 -26.28 14.82 -10.02
N LYS A 96 -27.26 15.30 -9.26
CA LYS A 96 -27.13 15.43 -7.79
C LYS A 96 -27.02 14.03 -7.21
N GLY A 97 -25.78 13.63 -6.91
CA GLY A 97 -25.49 12.46 -6.09
C GLY A 97 -26.17 12.56 -4.72
N PRO A 98 -26.23 11.45 -3.96
CA PRO A 98 -26.88 11.45 -2.65
C PRO A 98 -26.27 12.55 -1.79
N VAL A 99 -27.11 13.51 -1.42
CA VAL A 99 -26.80 14.54 -0.44
C VAL A 99 -26.57 13.80 0.87
N TYR A 100 -25.31 13.60 1.24
CA TYR A 100 -24.95 13.37 2.64
C TYR A 100 -25.29 14.66 3.35
N GLU A 101 -26.51 14.74 3.85
CA GLU A 101 -27.01 15.88 4.59
C GLU A 101 -26.04 16.11 5.76
N SER A 102 -25.35 17.24 5.68
CA SER A 102 -24.16 17.64 6.43
C SER A 102 -24.50 18.03 7.88
N ALA A 103 -25.38 17.27 8.54
CA ALA A 103 -25.85 17.57 9.89
C ALA A 103 -24.76 17.40 10.98
N LEU A 104 -23.60 16.82 10.65
CA LEU A 104 -22.50 16.59 11.60
C LEU A 104 -21.41 17.66 11.59
N PHE A 105 -21.44 18.61 10.65
CA PHE A 105 -20.44 19.66 10.56
C PHE A 105 -21.13 21.01 10.35
N ALA A 106 -21.67 21.56 11.44
CA ALA A 106 -21.67 23.01 11.58
C ALA A 106 -20.28 23.52 11.20
N ALA A 107 -20.17 24.68 10.57
CA ALA A 107 -18.90 25.32 10.29
C ALA A 107 -18.15 25.51 11.63
N VAL A 108 -17.32 24.52 12.00
CA VAL A 108 -16.54 24.59 13.23
C VAL A 108 -15.55 25.72 12.99
N ASN A 109 -15.73 26.79 13.75
CA ASN A 109 -14.89 27.98 13.60
C ASN A 109 -13.52 27.70 14.22
N CYS A 110 -12.69 27.01 13.45
CA CYS A 110 -11.32 26.73 13.81
C CYS A 110 -10.43 27.95 13.49
N PRO A 111 -9.44 28.26 14.34
CA PRO A 111 -8.53 29.37 14.09
C PRO A 111 -7.81 29.23 12.75
N THR A 112 -7.43 30.35 12.15
CA THR A 112 -6.52 30.32 11.00
C THR A 112 -5.16 29.81 11.46
N ALA A 113 -4.64 28.77 10.81
CA ALA A 113 -3.28 28.30 11.10
C ALA A 113 -2.23 29.31 10.67
N THR A 114 -1.13 29.38 11.43
CA THR A 114 0.07 30.10 11.01
C THR A 114 0.62 29.48 9.72
N LYS A 115 0.90 30.33 8.74
CA LYS A 115 1.52 29.94 7.47
C LYS A 115 3.03 30.16 7.55
N TYR A 116 3.80 29.13 7.26
CA TYR A 116 5.26 29.18 7.28
C TYR A 116 5.84 29.26 5.86
N GLY A 117 6.92 30.03 5.69
CA GLY A 117 7.57 30.20 4.39
C GLY A 117 6.79 31.06 3.38
N SER A 118 7.19 31.00 2.12
CA SER A 118 6.61 31.78 1.03
C SER A 118 5.35 31.17 0.42
N GLY A 119 4.97 29.97 0.83
CA GLY A 119 3.87 29.22 0.25
C GLY A 119 4.19 28.54 -1.08
N PRO A 120 3.19 27.87 -1.67
CA PRO A 120 3.38 27.07 -2.87
C PRO A 120 3.82 27.96 -4.04
N PRO A 121 4.67 27.45 -4.95
CA PRO A 121 5.07 28.19 -6.13
C PRO A 121 3.86 28.46 -7.03
N ALA A 122 3.92 29.54 -7.82
CA ALA A 122 2.85 29.90 -8.75
C ALA A 122 2.62 28.84 -9.85
N SER A 123 3.67 28.09 -10.21
CA SER A 123 3.61 26.96 -11.13
C SER A 123 4.46 25.79 -10.65
N CYS A 124 4.00 24.58 -10.93
CA CYS A 124 4.65 23.33 -10.56
C CYS A 124 4.18 22.19 -11.46
N SER A 125 4.90 21.07 -11.46
CA SER A 125 4.39 19.82 -12.00
C SER A 125 3.35 19.24 -11.05
N THR A 126 2.11 19.07 -11.54
CA THR A 126 1.06 18.43 -10.76
C THR A 126 1.37 16.95 -10.49
N PRO A 127 0.82 16.36 -9.43
CA PRO A 127 1.02 14.96 -9.13
C PRO A 127 0.52 14.09 -10.28
N SER A 128 1.31 13.10 -10.69
CA SER A 128 0.94 12.20 -11.78
C SER A 128 1.33 10.75 -11.48
N ASP A 129 0.65 9.81 -12.15
CA ASP A 129 0.97 8.40 -12.05
C ASP A 129 1.65 7.92 -13.34
N PRO A 130 2.98 7.70 -13.34
CA PRO A 130 3.67 7.25 -14.56
C PRO A 130 3.19 5.89 -15.06
N ASN A 131 2.60 5.07 -14.20
CA ASN A 131 2.09 3.75 -14.54
C ASN A 131 0.60 3.74 -14.91
N ASN A 132 -0.10 4.87 -14.82
CA ASN A 132 -1.54 4.99 -15.11
C ASN A 132 -2.38 3.88 -14.43
N ARG A 133 -2.13 3.64 -13.14
CA ARG A 133 -2.83 2.59 -12.39
C ARG A 133 -4.33 2.90 -12.30
N PRO A 134 -5.18 1.86 -12.29
CA PRO A 134 -6.60 2.04 -12.12
C PRO A 134 -6.91 2.68 -10.76
N LYS A 135 -8.04 3.38 -10.70
CA LYS A 135 -8.53 3.96 -9.44
C LYS A 135 -8.70 2.89 -8.36
N SER A 136 -8.34 3.22 -7.13
CA SER A 136 -8.54 2.34 -5.97
C SER A 136 -10.01 2.32 -5.54
N GLY A 137 -10.42 1.29 -4.79
CA GLY A 137 -11.78 1.22 -4.23
C GLY A 137 -12.10 2.37 -3.27
N MET A 138 -11.09 2.90 -2.59
CA MET A 138 -11.20 4.06 -1.69
C MET A 138 -11.73 5.32 -2.41
N GLU A 139 -11.36 5.52 -3.68
CA GLU A 139 -11.78 6.68 -4.48
C GLU A 139 -13.30 6.71 -4.78
N GLN A 140 -14.03 5.63 -4.50
CA GLN A 140 -15.49 5.58 -4.68
C GLN A 140 -16.26 6.37 -3.62
N TRP A 141 -15.68 6.59 -2.45
CA TRP A 141 -16.37 7.23 -1.33
C TRP A 141 -15.55 8.34 -0.66
N PHE A 142 -14.22 8.28 -0.70
CA PHE A 142 -13.36 9.30 -0.10
C PHE A 142 -13.08 10.41 -1.12
N THR A 143 -13.80 11.51 -0.96
CA THR A 143 -13.82 12.61 -1.93
C THR A 143 -12.74 13.65 -1.68
N LYS A 144 -12.44 14.46 -2.71
CA LYS A 144 -11.59 15.64 -2.56
C LYS A 144 -12.11 16.59 -1.48
N GLN A 145 -13.42 16.80 -1.42
CA GLN A 145 -14.02 17.68 -0.42
C GLN A 145 -13.79 17.20 1.01
N MET A 146 -13.88 15.88 1.24
CA MET A 146 -13.53 15.28 2.54
C MET A 146 -12.07 15.53 2.89
N PHE A 147 -11.14 15.32 1.94
CA PHE A 147 -9.71 15.58 2.19
C PHE A 147 -9.44 17.05 2.53
N LEU A 148 -10.08 17.99 1.82
CA LEU A 148 -9.93 19.42 2.08
C LEU A 148 -10.49 19.82 3.45
N ASP A 149 -11.62 19.24 3.86
CA ASP A 149 -12.21 19.48 5.18
C ASP A 149 -11.40 18.84 6.33
N LEU A 150 -10.84 17.65 6.11
CA LEU A 150 -10.06 16.93 7.11
C LEU A 150 -8.67 17.52 7.32
N PHE A 151 -8.05 18.11 6.30
CA PHE A 151 -6.65 18.59 6.36
C PHE A 151 -6.47 20.04 5.90
N PRO A 152 -7.29 20.99 6.37
CA PRO A 152 -7.25 22.39 5.90
C PRO A 152 -5.92 23.09 6.22
N TYR A 153 -5.15 22.57 7.18
CA TYR A 153 -3.88 23.15 7.62
C TYR A 153 -2.64 22.40 7.10
N ALA A 154 -2.82 21.41 6.23
CA ALA A 154 -1.72 20.63 5.68
C ALA A 154 -0.62 21.53 5.07
N ASN A 155 0.59 21.00 4.91
CA ASN A 155 1.71 21.73 4.32
C ASN A 155 1.98 23.05 5.06
N ILE A 156 2.32 22.94 6.34
CA ILE A 156 2.75 24.04 7.22
C ILE A 156 1.82 25.26 7.19
N GLY A 157 0.51 25.00 7.18
CA GLY A 157 -0.56 26.00 7.24
C GLY A 157 -1.08 26.50 5.89
N TRP A 158 -0.53 26.04 4.77
CA TRP A 158 -0.99 26.45 3.43
C TRP A 158 -2.20 25.67 2.91
N GLY A 159 -2.54 24.58 3.58
CA GLY A 159 -3.58 23.65 3.20
C GLY A 159 -3.16 22.72 2.05
N PRO A 160 -4.06 21.84 1.61
CA PRO A 160 -3.80 20.93 0.52
C PRO A 160 -3.61 21.69 -0.80
N ASN A 161 -2.48 21.46 -1.47
CA ASN A 161 -2.15 22.11 -2.73
C ASN A 161 -1.40 21.12 -3.63
N SER A 162 -1.73 21.04 -4.92
CA SER A 162 -1.11 20.10 -5.85
C SER A 162 0.39 20.35 -6.07
N CYS A 163 0.90 21.54 -5.77
CA CYS A 163 2.33 21.84 -5.81
C CYS A 163 3.08 21.37 -4.58
N TYR A 164 2.38 20.87 -3.57
CA TYR A 164 2.96 20.41 -2.33
C TYR A 164 2.72 18.92 -2.08
N PRO A 165 3.53 18.30 -1.21
CA PRO A 165 3.51 16.84 -1.03
C PRO A 165 2.16 16.30 -0.58
N TYR A 166 1.43 17.05 0.25
CA TYR A 166 0.13 16.66 0.76
C TYR A 166 -1.00 17.33 -0.02
N SER A 167 -1.56 16.58 -0.96
CA SER A 167 -2.75 16.95 -1.73
C SER A 167 -3.65 15.74 -1.89
N TYR A 168 -4.92 15.96 -2.24
CA TYR A 168 -5.84 14.87 -2.55
C TYR A 168 -5.33 14.05 -3.74
N GLU A 169 -4.84 14.72 -4.78
CA GLU A 169 -4.27 14.10 -5.98
C GLU A 169 -3.08 13.21 -5.63
N SER A 170 -2.18 13.70 -4.77
CA SER A 170 -1.04 12.92 -4.28
C SER A 170 -1.51 11.67 -3.53
N PHE A 171 -2.53 11.81 -2.68
CA PHE A 171 -3.05 10.71 -1.86
C PHE A 171 -3.71 9.62 -2.71
N VAL A 172 -4.61 9.98 -3.62
CA VAL A 172 -5.30 8.98 -4.45
C VAL A 172 -4.34 8.28 -5.41
N ILE A 173 -3.36 8.98 -5.98
CA ILE A 173 -2.32 8.35 -6.80
C ILE A 173 -1.53 7.33 -5.97
N ALA A 174 -1.09 7.72 -4.76
CA ALA A 174 -0.36 6.82 -3.89
C ALA A 174 -1.19 5.57 -3.52
N ALA A 175 -2.48 5.74 -3.21
CA ALA A 175 -3.39 4.64 -2.88
C ALA A 175 -3.56 3.62 -4.03
N ARG A 176 -3.46 4.03 -5.30
CA ARG A 176 -3.58 3.11 -6.45
C ARG A 176 -2.45 2.08 -6.55
N TYR A 177 -1.31 2.34 -5.92
CA TYR A 177 -0.23 1.36 -5.82
C TYR A 177 -0.51 0.28 -4.76
N PHE A 178 -1.49 0.51 -3.89
CA PHE A 178 -1.94 -0.41 -2.85
C PHE A 178 -3.43 -0.69 -3.00
N PRO A 179 -3.86 -1.48 -4.00
CA PRO A 179 -5.28 -1.70 -4.27
C PRO A 179 -6.03 -2.38 -3.11
N GLY A 180 -5.33 -2.96 -2.12
CA GLY A 180 -5.91 -3.47 -0.88
C GLY A 180 -6.22 -2.41 0.18
N PHE A 181 -5.64 -1.20 0.08
CA PHE A 181 -5.87 -0.11 1.03
C PHE A 181 -7.27 0.49 0.88
N GLY A 182 -7.95 0.75 2.00
CA GLY A 182 -9.30 1.28 2.02
C GLY A 182 -10.31 0.32 1.36
N THR A 183 -10.07 -0.99 1.47
CA THR A 183 -10.94 -2.05 0.92
C THR A 183 -11.59 -2.90 2.02
N THR A 184 -12.28 -3.96 1.60
CA THR A 184 -13.07 -4.82 2.46
C THR A 184 -12.31 -6.11 2.78
N SER A 185 -12.34 -6.55 4.04
CA SER A 185 -11.93 -7.89 4.43
C SER A 185 -13.19 -8.73 4.67
N PRO A 186 -13.49 -9.70 3.80
CA PRO A 186 -14.69 -10.52 3.95
C PRO A 186 -14.68 -11.29 5.29
N GLN A 187 -15.84 -11.39 5.95
CA GLN A 187 -16.05 -12.26 7.13
C GLN A 187 -15.13 -11.99 8.35
N ASN A 188 -14.68 -10.75 8.55
CA ASN A 188 -13.96 -10.32 9.76
C ASN A 188 -14.89 -9.76 10.87
N GLY A 189 -16.21 -9.74 10.63
CA GLY A 189 -17.23 -9.24 11.57
C GLY A 189 -17.59 -7.76 11.40
N LEU A 190 -16.93 -7.05 10.48
CA LEU A 190 -17.26 -5.67 10.13
C LEU A 190 -18.01 -5.61 8.80
N SER A 191 -18.87 -4.61 8.63
CA SER A 191 -19.46 -4.28 7.33
C SER A 191 -18.39 -3.78 6.35
N ASN A 192 -18.72 -3.78 5.05
CA ASN A 192 -17.84 -3.22 4.03
C ASN A 192 -17.50 -1.75 4.32
N THR A 193 -18.50 -0.97 4.72
CA THR A 193 -18.36 0.44 5.07
C THR A 193 -17.45 0.65 6.28
N GLU A 194 -17.59 -0.18 7.32
CA GLU A 194 -16.70 -0.12 8.49
C GLU A 194 -15.26 -0.47 8.13
N ASN A 195 -15.04 -1.53 7.34
CA ASN A 195 -13.70 -1.92 6.91
C ASN A 195 -12.95 -0.80 6.18
N THR A 196 -13.57 -0.26 5.13
CA THR A 196 -12.91 0.76 4.29
C THR A 196 -12.64 2.04 5.07
N ARG A 197 -13.60 2.50 5.86
CA ARG A 197 -13.49 3.75 6.63
C ARG A 197 -12.54 3.62 7.81
N ARG A 198 -12.51 2.47 8.50
CA ARG A 198 -11.55 2.23 9.60
C ARG A 198 -10.11 2.15 9.08
N ASP A 199 -9.87 1.50 7.94
CA ASP A 199 -8.52 1.42 7.35
C ASP A 199 -7.97 2.81 7.00
N VAL A 200 -8.78 3.65 6.36
CA VAL A 200 -8.42 5.06 6.07
C VAL A 200 -8.27 5.87 7.37
N SER A 201 -9.13 5.65 8.36
CA SER A 201 -9.06 6.32 9.67
C SER A 201 -7.76 5.99 10.40
N ALA A 202 -7.33 4.73 10.39
CA ALA A 202 -6.12 4.30 11.06
C ALA A 202 -4.87 4.92 10.42
N PHE A 203 -4.76 4.88 9.09
CA PHE A 203 -3.66 5.53 8.38
C PHE A 203 -3.52 7.01 8.78
N PHE A 204 -4.63 7.77 8.73
CA PHE A 204 -4.58 9.18 9.08
C PHE A 204 -4.42 9.45 10.57
N ALA A 205 -4.92 8.58 11.45
CA ALA A 205 -4.69 8.69 12.89
C ALA A 205 -3.20 8.60 13.23
N HIS A 206 -2.48 7.68 12.59
CA HIS A 206 -1.03 7.63 12.71
C HIS A 206 -0.37 8.85 12.09
N ALA A 207 -0.80 9.27 10.90
CA ALA A 207 -0.23 10.44 10.25
C ALA A 207 -0.38 11.74 11.06
N ILE A 208 -1.50 11.94 11.77
CA ILE A 208 -1.67 13.08 12.67
C ILE A 208 -0.64 13.05 13.80
N GLN A 209 -0.40 11.89 14.41
CA GLN A 209 0.59 11.80 15.47
C GLN A 209 1.99 12.14 14.93
N GLU A 210 2.35 11.67 13.73
CA GLU A 210 3.68 11.90 13.15
C GLU A 210 3.87 13.33 12.62
N THR A 211 2.84 13.92 12.02
CA THR A 211 2.97 15.16 11.22
C THR A 211 1.98 16.25 11.59
N GLY A 212 1.19 16.07 12.64
CA GLY A 212 0.17 17.03 13.04
C GLY A 212 0.74 18.35 13.54
N MET A 213 -0.04 19.41 13.41
CA MET A 213 0.21 20.72 14.01
C MET A 213 0.24 20.63 15.55
N ASN A 214 -0.57 19.73 16.13
CA ASN A 214 -0.62 19.45 17.56
C ASN A 214 -0.83 20.71 18.44
N ASP A 215 -1.70 21.61 18.01
CA ASP A 215 -1.97 22.87 18.73
C ASP A 215 -2.80 22.65 20.01
N ILE A 216 -2.10 22.49 21.13
CA ILE A 216 -2.70 22.26 22.45
C ILE A 216 -3.48 23.51 22.93
N SER A 217 -3.19 24.71 22.41
CA SER A 217 -3.84 25.94 22.86
C SER A 217 -5.35 25.96 22.59
N LEU A 218 -5.82 25.14 21.64
CA LEU A 218 -7.23 24.95 21.32
C LEU A 218 -8.07 24.54 22.55
N TYR A 219 -7.51 23.79 23.49
CA TYR A 219 -8.20 23.31 24.70
C TYR A 219 -8.23 24.35 25.82
N SER A 220 -7.42 25.41 25.70
CA SER A 220 -7.43 26.56 26.61
C SER A 220 -8.17 27.77 26.04
N SER A 221 -8.72 27.65 24.82
CA SER A 221 -9.35 28.75 24.08
C SER A 221 -10.81 29.04 24.44
N GLY A 222 -11.36 28.37 25.46
CA GLY A 222 -12.77 28.46 25.85
C GLY A 222 -13.74 27.67 24.95
N LYS A 223 -13.20 26.90 23.99
CA LYS A 223 -13.97 25.95 23.17
C LYS A 223 -14.44 24.76 23.99
N SER A 224 -15.55 24.14 23.56
CA SER A 224 -15.91 22.80 24.05
C SER A 224 -14.82 21.80 23.64
N GLU A 225 -14.66 20.70 24.38
CA GLU A 225 -13.69 19.64 24.04
C GLU A 225 -13.95 19.09 22.63
N THR A 226 -15.23 18.91 22.25
CA THR A 226 -15.60 18.44 20.90
C THR A 226 -15.17 19.42 19.80
N ASP A 227 -15.32 20.73 20.01
CA ASP A 227 -14.87 21.73 19.05
C ASP A 227 -13.33 21.81 19.00
N ALA A 228 -12.68 21.69 20.16
CA ALA A 228 -11.22 21.66 20.26
C ALA A 228 -10.63 20.44 19.53
N ASP A 229 -11.17 19.23 19.76
CA ASP A 229 -10.84 18.01 19.03
C ASP A 229 -10.99 18.22 17.52
N SER A 230 -12.14 18.76 17.11
CA SER A 230 -12.48 19.00 15.71
C SER A 230 -11.47 19.91 15.00
N CYS A 231 -10.91 20.88 15.70
CA CYS A 231 -9.84 21.74 15.17
C CYS A 231 -8.45 21.10 15.29
N PHE A 232 -8.18 20.38 16.38
CA PHE A 232 -6.89 19.75 16.65
C PHE A 232 -6.57 18.67 15.61
N TYR A 233 -7.51 17.76 15.34
CA TYR A 233 -7.30 16.67 14.39
C TYR A 233 -7.33 17.14 12.91
N ARG A 234 -7.94 18.30 12.63
CA ARG A 234 -7.80 18.98 11.33
C ARG A 234 -6.39 19.53 11.08
N GLY A 235 -5.54 19.54 12.11
CA GLY A 235 -4.11 19.84 12.02
C GLY A 235 -3.25 18.72 11.45
N GLY A 236 -3.80 17.62 10.93
CA GLY A 236 -3.02 16.54 10.30
C GLY A 236 -2.25 16.98 9.05
N LEU A 237 -1.22 16.20 8.66
CA LEU A 237 -0.41 16.46 7.45
C LEU A 237 0.23 17.87 7.45
N PHE A 238 0.50 18.43 8.63
CA PHE A 238 1.05 19.78 8.76
C PHE A 238 2.55 19.79 8.44
N ASN A 239 3.33 18.93 9.09
CA ASN A 239 4.78 18.91 9.01
C ASN A 239 5.30 18.01 7.88
N TRP A 240 6.35 18.46 7.19
CA TRP A 240 7.07 17.66 6.19
C TRP A 240 8.22 16.86 6.77
N PHE A 241 8.91 17.47 7.74
CA PHE A 241 10.16 16.99 8.31
C PHE A 241 10.01 16.82 9.82
N GLU A 242 10.81 15.91 10.35
CA GLU A 242 10.84 15.61 11.77
C GLU A 242 11.19 16.84 12.61
N GLY A 243 10.45 17.04 13.69
CA GLY A 243 10.58 18.22 14.55
C GLY A 243 10.04 19.51 13.93
N GLY A 244 9.29 19.44 12.83
CA GLY A 244 8.68 20.60 12.18
C GLY A 244 7.74 21.43 13.09
N PRO A 245 7.39 22.66 12.68
CA PRO A 245 7.67 23.26 11.37
C PRO A 245 9.10 23.82 11.22
N VAL A 246 9.86 23.90 12.31
CA VAL A 246 11.27 24.30 12.34
C VAL A 246 12.10 23.13 12.87
N SER A 247 12.74 22.39 11.97
CA SER A 247 13.49 21.19 12.35
C SER A 247 14.89 21.52 12.84
N ALA A 248 15.27 20.97 13.99
CA ALA A 248 16.64 21.08 14.53
C ALA A 248 17.69 20.32 13.69
N PHE A 249 17.26 19.46 12.77
CA PHE A 249 18.16 18.75 11.85
C PHE A 249 18.52 19.57 10.62
N LEU A 250 17.76 20.62 10.31
CA LEU A 250 17.96 21.43 9.12
C LEU A 250 18.80 22.67 9.42
N ASN A 251 19.34 23.27 8.36
CA ASN A 251 20.06 24.54 8.47
C ASN A 251 19.10 25.65 8.96
N PRO A 252 19.47 26.49 9.94
CA PRO A 252 18.64 27.60 10.39
C PRO A 252 18.16 28.55 9.28
N SER A 253 18.93 28.68 8.19
CA SER A 253 18.56 29.48 7.00
C SER A 253 17.55 28.79 6.08
N SER A 254 17.33 27.49 6.22
CA SER A 254 16.36 26.67 5.49
C SER A 254 15.69 25.69 6.47
N PRO A 255 14.85 26.18 7.41
CA PRO A 255 14.43 25.43 8.59
C PRO A 255 13.38 24.35 8.33
N GLY A 256 12.95 24.16 7.06
CA GLY A 256 11.87 23.24 6.70
C GLY A 256 10.63 23.94 6.12
N TYR A 257 10.77 25.18 5.68
CA TYR A 257 9.67 25.98 5.12
C TYR A 257 9.44 25.75 3.62
N GLN A 258 10.30 24.96 2.98
CA GLN A 258 10.05 24.40 1.65
C GLN A 258 10.43 22.91 1.60
N PRO A 259 9.79 22.07 0.76
CA PRO A 259 10.13 20.64 0.65
C PRO A 259 11.58 20.38 0.21
N LYS A 260 12.24 21.34 -0.44
CA LYS A 260 13.65 21.24 -0.82
C LYS A 260 14.62 21.43 0.35
N ASP A 261 14.17 21.98 1.48
CA ASP A 261 15.04 22.32 2.61
C ASP A 261 15.65 21.06 3.24
N GLY A 262 14.98 19.91 3.10
CA GLY A 262 15.48 18.60 3.56
C GLY A 262 16.59 17.97 2.72
N ASN A 263 17.19 18.70 1.76
CA ASN A 263 18.32 18.22 0.95
C ASN A 263 19.61 18.03 1.75
N GLU A 264 19.74 18.75 2.86
CA GLU A 264 20.89 18.66 3.75
C GLU A 264 20.44 18.61 5.20
N CYS A 265 21.27 18.05 6.08
CA CYS A 265 21.00 18.00 7.52
C CYS A 265 22.29 18.02 8.34
N SER A 266 22.15 18.39 9.61
CA SER A 266 23.17 18.20 10.63
C SER A 266 23.35 16.71 10.95
N SER A 267 24.38 16.39 11.75
CA SER A 267 24.65 15.01 12.19
C SER A 267 23.43 14.34 12.85
N GLY A 268 22.59 15.11 13.56
CA GLY A 268 21.38 14.59 14.20
C GLY A 268 20.35 14.02 13.21
N GLY A 269 20.29 14.54 11.98
CA GLY A 269 19.36 14.06 10.95
C GLY A 269 19.91 12.94 10.06
N ARG A 270 21.10 12.41 10.37
CA ARG A 270 21.79 11.43 9.52
C ARG A 270 21.02 10.12 9.45
N TYR A 271 20.60 9.57 10.60
CA TYR A 271 19.86 8.32 10.78
C TYR A 271 20.41 7.17 9.91
N CYS A 272 21.69 6.88 10.11
CA CYS A 272 22.42 5.90 9.33
C CYS A 272 22.74 4.65 10.16
N SER A 273 22.22 3.51 9.73
CA SER A 273 22.57 2.17 10.18
C SER A 273 23.02 1.37 8.94
N PRO A 274 24.30 1.50 8.54
CA PRO A 274 24.75 1.00 7.25
C PRO A 274 24.70 -0.53 7.22
N SER A 275 24.30 -1.07 6.07
CA SER A 275 24.37 -2.51 5.76
C SER A 275 24.80 -2.68 4.30
N GLU A 276 25.15 -3.91 3.92
CA GLU A 276 25.49 -4.21 2.52
C GLU A 276 24.34 -3.88 1.55
N PHE A 277 23.09 -4.09 1.98
CA PHE A 277 21.91 -3.83 1.15
C PHE A 277 21.59 -2.34 1.04
N TYR A 278 21.78 -1.62 2.14
CA TYR A 278 21.37 -0.23 2.27
C TYR A 278 22.52 0.58 2.85
N PRO A 279 23.59 0.85 2.07
CA PRO A 279 24.68 1.69 2.52
C PRO A 279 24.20 3.12 2.73
N CYS A 280 24.90 3.86 3.59
CA CYS A 280 24.66 5.29 3.74
C CYS A 280 25.55 6.07 2.79
N GLY A 281 24.98 7.02 2.05
CA GLY A 281 25.77 7.90 1.18
C GLY A 281 26.75 8.76 1.99
N ASN A 282 27.95 8.98 1.48
CA ASN A 282 29.03 9.73 2.15
C ASN A 282 29.08 11.22 1.78
N GLY A 283 28.12 11.70 0.98
CA GLY A 283 28.10 13.10 0.52
C GLY A 283 27.92 14.10 1.67
N THR A 284 28.77 15.14 1.67
CA THR A 284 28.73 16.27 2.60
C THR A 284 28.66 17.60 1.86
N SER A 285 28.29 18.65 2.59
CA SER A 285 28.24 20.05 2.14
C SER A 285 28.65 20.93 3.32
N GLY A 286 29.91 21.34 3.37
CA GLY A 286 30.49 21.91 4.58
C GLY A 286 30.37 20.94 5.77
N ASN A 287 29.76 21.39 6.86
CA ASN A 287 29.51 20.57 8.06
C ASN A 287 28.21 19.76 8.01
N ASN A 288 27.44 19.85 6.91
CA ASN A 288 26.19 19.14 6.73
C ASN A 288 26.38 17.86 5.89
N PHE A 289 25.41 16.96 6.01
CA PHE A 289 25.29 15.75 5.22
C PHE A 289 24.26 15.92 4.12
N LYS A 290 24.45 15.26 2.98
CA LYS A 290 23.47 15.18 1.88
C LYS A 290 22.58 13.95 1.99
N SER A 291 23.13 12.85 2.51
CA SER A 291 22.39 11.62 2.79
C SER A 291 21.82 11.69 4.20
N CYS A 292 20.60 12.19 4.28
CA CYS A 292 19.85 12.47 5.51
C CYS A 292 18.59 11.62 5.56
N TYR A 293 18.50 10.67 6.50
CA TYR A 293 17.39 9.72 6.58
C TYR A 293 16.45 9.97 7.76
N PHE A 294 16.39 11.20 8.27
CA PHE A 294 15.37 11.63 9.25
C PHE A 294 13.94 11.54 8.69
N GLY A 295 12.94 11.67 9.57
CA GLY A 295 11.54 11.50 9.22
C GLY A 295 11.06 12.38 8.05
N ARG A 296 10.42 11.73 7.06
CA ARG A 296 9.73 12.39 5.93
C ARG A 296 8.38 11.75 5.59
N GLY A 297 7.49 12.56 5.03
CA GLY A 297 6.15 12.12 4.63
C GLY A 297 5.19 11.97 5.80
N ALA A 298 3.96 11.52 5.52
CA ALA A 298 2.87 11.47 6.48
C ALA A 298 3.13 10.53 7.67
N ILE A 299 3.90 9.45 7.49
CA ILE A 299 4.29 8.53 8.57
C ILE A 299 5.76 8.73 9.02
N GLN A 300 6.44 9.76 8.52
CA GLN A 300 7.82 10.10 8.92
C GLN A 300 8.80 8.93 8.76
N ILE A 301 8.83 8.28 7.60
CA ILE A 301 9.75 7.16 7.38
C ILE A 301 11.19 7.59 7.60
N SER A 302 11.93 6.77 8.36
CA SER A 302 13.22 7.12 8.94
C SER A 302 14.21 5.97 8.78
N TYR A 303 15.50 6.30 8.81
CA TYR A 303 16.65 5.41 8.59
C TYR A 303 16.86 4.92 7.15
N ASN A 304 18.13 4.86 6.74
CA ASN A 304 18.58 4.39 5.42
C ASN A 304 17.97 3.07 4.98
N TYR A 305 17.79 2.10 5.88
CA TYR A 305 17.21 0.81 5.53
C TYR A 305 15.74 0.89 5.12
N ASN A 306 14.95 1.83 5.66
CA ASN A 306 13.56 2.01 5.22
C ASN A 306 13.52 2.75 3.87
N TYR A 307 14.37 3.75 3.67
CA TYR A 307 14.51 4.43 2.38
C TYR A 307 14.93 3.46 1.27
N GLY A 308 15.90 2.58 1.57
CA GLY A 308 16.38 1.56 0.65
C GLY A 308 15.34 0.48 0.36
N GLN A 309 14.64 -0.05 1.37
CA GLN A 309 13.55 -1.02 1.15
C GLN A 309 12.39 -0.41 0.34
N PHE A 310 12.05 0.85 0.58
CA PHE A 310 11.04 1.55 -0.22
C PHE A 310 11.50 1.74 -1.67
N GLN A 311 12.78 2.08 -1.89
CA GLN A 311 13.38 2.14 -3.23
C GLN A 311 13.32 0.79 -3.94
N ASP A 312 13.70 -0.31 -3.28
CA ASP A 312 13.61 -1.66 -3.82
C ASP A 312 12.17 -1.98 -4.22
N TRP A 313 11.20 -1.66 -3.35
CA TRP A 313 9.79 -1.83 -3.67
C TRP A 313 9.35 -0.99 -4.87
N LEU A 314 9.74 0.28 -4.97
CA LEU A 314 9.43 1.14 -6.13
C LEU A 314 9.95 0.55 -7.44
N ALA A 315 11.14 -0.07 -7.43
CA ALA A 315 11.69 -0.73 -8.61
C ALA A 315 10.78 -1.86 -9.11
N THR A 316 10.15 -2.62 -8.20
CA THR A 316 9.15 -3.66 -8.55
C THR A 316 7.84 -3.10 -9.12
N GLN A 317 7.58 -1.80 -8.94
CA GLN A 317 6.37 -1.16 -9.45
C GLN A 317 6.47 -0.72 -10.91
N ASN A 318 7.64 -0.86 -11.54
CA ASN A 318 7.81 -0.58 -12.96
C ASN A 318 7.11 -1.65 -13.80
N ALA A 319 6.24 -1.21 -14.72
CA ALA A 319 5.37 -2.10 -15.51
C ALA A 319 6.13 -3.02 -16.49
N SER A 320 7.40 -2.73 -16.78
CA SER A 320 8.24 -3.53 -17.67
C SER A 320 9.71 -3.30 -17.31
N PHE A 321 10.52 -4.36 -17.43
CA PHE A 321 11.97 -4.29 -17.28
C PHE A 321 12.62 -3.27 -18.22
N PHE A 322 12.04 -3.04 -19.40
CA PHE A 322 12.53 -2.08 -20.39
C PHE A 322 11.95 -0.67 -20.24
N SER A 323 11.05 -0.43 -19.27
CA SER A 323 10.44 0.88 -19.01
C SER A 323 10.52 1.21 -17.51
N LEU A 324 11.68 1.72 -17.11
CA LEU A 324 11.93 2.22 -15.74
C LEU A 324 11.31 3.62 -15.57
N LYS A 325 9.97 3.67 -15.49
CA LYS A 325 9.27 4.96 -15.32
C LYS A 325 9.44 5.56 -13.93
N ILE A 326 9.70 4.72 -12.93
CA ILE A 326 10.03 5.11 -11.56
C ILE A 326 11.49 4.72 -11.32
N ASN A 327 12.37 5.71 -11.48
CA ASN A 327 13.78 5.59 -11.18
C ASN A 327 14.16 6.62 -10.11
N VAL A 328 14.56 6.15 -8.93
CA VAL A 328 14.91 6.99 -7.79
C VAL A 328 16.10 6.38 -7.04
N ASP A 329 16.98 7.24 -6.55
CA ASP A 329 18.05 6.87 -5.63
C ASP A 329 17.80 7.57 -4.29
N LEU A 330 17.08 6.90 -3.41
CA LEU A 330 16.72 7.36 -2.08
C LEU A 330 17.85 7.18 -1.06
N LEU A 331 18.86 6.35 -1.36
CA LEU A 331 20.04 6.22 -0.51
C LEU A 331 20.99 7.41 -0.72
N THR A 332 21.18 7.85 -1.96
CA THR A 332 21.99 9.04 -2.25
C THR A 332 21.19 10.32 -2.07
N THR A 333 19.93 10.35 -2.53
CA THR A 333 19.07 11.55 -2.56
C THR A 333 17.75 11.32 -1.81
N PRO A 334 17.78 11.15 -0.47
CA PRO A 334 16.59 10.81 0.33
C PRO A 334 15.47 11.86 0.25
N ASN A 335 15.80 13.12 -0.01
CA ASN A 335 14.80 14.18 -0.07
C ASN A 335 13.88 14.10 -1.32
N LEU A 336 14.12 13.17 -2.25
CA LEU A 336 13.17 12.84 -3.30
C LEU A 336 11.79 12.48 -2.74
N ILE A 337 11.72 11.93 -1.52
CA ILE A 337 10.44 11.67 -0.83
C ILE A 337 9.55 12.91 -0.79
N MET A 338 10.10 14.09 -0.51
CA MET A 338 9.33 15.32 -0.37
C MET A 338 9.25 16.15 -1.64
N THR A 339 10.07 15.86 -2.66
CA THR A 339 10.21 16.72 -3.85
C THR A 339 9.68 16.10 -5.13
N LYS A 340 9.56 14.77 -5.20
CA LYS A 340 9.04 14.08 -6.38
C LYS A 340 7.52 13.94 -6.36
N SER A 341 6.88 14.24 -7.49
CA SER A 341 5.41 14.19 -7.68
C SER A 341 4.93 13.20 -8.74
N ASP A 342 5.83 12.44 -9.38
CA ASP A 342 5.59 11.53 -10.50
C ASP A 342 6.29 10.15 -10.34
N PRO A 343 5.86 9.28 -9.39
CA PRO A 343 4.70 9.43 -8.52
C PRO A 343 5.00 10.25 -7.25
N PRO A 344 3.96 10.72 -6.55
CA PRO A 344 4.07 11.48 -5.31
C PRO A 344 4.61 10.64 -4.15
N LEU A 345 5.91 10.76 -3.88
CA LEU A 345 6.61 9.84 -2.99
C LEU A 345 6.27 10.02 -1.50
N ALA A 346 5.90 11.22 -1.03
CA ALA A 346 5.67 11.48 0.39
C ALA A 346 4.54 10.61 0.97
N LEU A 347 3.41 10.54 0.26
CA LEU A 347 2.26 9.70 0.66
C LEU A 347 2.46 8.25 0.24
N LEU A 348 3.17 8.00 -0.87
CA LEU A 348 3.45 6.64 -1.33
C LEU A 348 4.38 5.88 -0.37
N ALA A 349 5.43 6.53 0.14
CA ALA A 349 6.33 5.97 1.16
C ALA A 349 5.59 5.70 2.47
N SER A 350 4.67 6.60 2.84
CA SER A 350 3.86 6.45 4.06
C SER A 350 2.91 5.27 3.95
N LEU A 351 2.21 5.13 2.82
CA LEU A 351 1.35 3.96 2.56
C LEU A 351 2.18 2.68 2.44
N TRP A 352 3.36 2.73 1.82
CA TRP A 352 4.26 1.58 1.79
C TRP A 352 4.58 1.08 3.20
N PHE A 353 4.95 1.95 4.13
CA PHE A 353 5.20 1.56 5.51
C PHE A 353 3.95 0.95 6.17
N TYR A 354 2.79 1.59 6.00
CA TYR A 354 1.51 1.12 6.57
C TYR A 354 1.09 -0.27 6.03
N MET A 355 1.41 -0.56 4.77
CA MET A 355 1.00 -1.76 4.03
C MET A 355 2.05 -2.88 4.01
N THR A 356 3.25 -2.66 4.55
CA THR A 356 4.37 -3.62 4.42
C THR A 356 4.76 -4.20 5.78
N PRO A 357 4.72 -5.53 5.97
CA PRO A 357 5.22 -6.17 7.18
C PRO A 357 6.74 -6.10 7.27
N GLN A 358 7.25 -5.98 8.50
CA GLN A 358 8.68 -6.01 8.82
C GLN A 358 8.89 -7.02 9.95
N PRO A 359 9.16 -8.31 9.64
CA PRO A 359 9.19 -9.37 10.65
C PRO A 359 10.01 -9.01 11.89
N PRO A 360 9.48 -9.26 13.10
CA PRO A 360 8.23 -9.98 13.41
C PRO A 360 6.94 -9.15 13.28
N LYS A 361 7.03 -7.86 12.94
CA LYS A 361 5.88 -6.95 12.87
C LYS A 361 5.02 -7.26 11.63
N PRO A 362 3.70 -7.45 11.77
CA PRO A 362 2.79 -7.49 10.64
C PRO A 362 2.62 -6.09 10.02
N ALA A 363 1.98 -5.99 8.86
CA ALA A 363 1.57 -4.69 8.34
C ALA A 363 0.49 -4.08 9.24
N MET A 364 0.48 -2.76 9.38
CA MET A 364 -0.55 -2.06 10.17
C MET A 364 -1.94 -2.26 9.53
N HIS A 365 -1.99 -2.20 8.21
CA HIS A 365 -3.18 -2.53 7.41
C HIS A 365 -3.79 -3.89 7.78
N ASP A 366 -2.95 -4.91 7.92
CA ASP A 366 -3.40 -6.28 8.18
C ASP A 366 -4.01 -6.41 9.58
N ILE A 367 -3.52 -5.66 10.56
CA ILE A 367 -4.09 -5.58 11.90
C ILE A 367 -5.49 -4.94 11.84
N ILE A 368 -5.64 -3.83 11.11
CA ILE A 368 -6.92 -3.10 11.01
C ILE A 368 -7.99 -3.90 10.25
N LEU A 369 -7.61 -4.64 9.22
CA LEU A 369 -8.53 -5.51 8.50
C LEU A 369 -8.77 -6.85 9.19
N GLY A 370 -7.87 -7.28 10.06
CA GLY A 370 -8.03 -8.50 10.84
C GLY A 370 -8.02 -9.80 10.02
N MET A 371 -8.26 -10.91 10.71
CA MET A 371 -8.36 -12.24 10.08
C MET A 371 -9.72 -12.46 9.42
N PHE A 372 -9.75 -13.15 8.28
CA PHE A 372 -10.99 -13.63 7.69
C PHE A 372 -11.22 -15.12 7.98
N LYS A 373 -12.49 -15.49 8.16
CA LYS A 373 -12.90 -16.89 8.36
C LYS A 373 -13.12 -17.57 7.02
N VAL A 374 -12.40 -18.66 6.74
CA VAL A 374 -12.66 -19.51 5.57
C VAL A 374 -13.61 -20.63 5.96
N PHE A 375 -14.76 -20.71 5.28
CA PHE A 375 -15.71 -21.81 5.43
C PHE A 375 -15.39 -22.92 4.44
N THR A 376 -15.10 -24.12 4.93
CA THR A 376 -14.90 -25.30 4.08
C THR A 376 -15.99 -26.32 4.38
N GLY A 377 -17.23 -26.03 3.94
CA GLY A 377 -18.34 -26.97 3.69
C GLY A 377 -18.87 -27.85 4.84
N LYS A 378 -18.15 -28.04 5.95
CA LYS A 378 -18.50 -28.94 7.07
C LYS A 378 -18.14 -28.38 8.45
N LYS A 379 -17.34 -27.31 8.50
CA LYS A 379 -16.97 -26.52 9.69
C LYS A 379 -16.25 -25.24 9.21
N TYR A 380 -16.18 -24.19 10.02
CA TYR A 380 -15.17 -23.14 9.82
C TYR A 380 -13.81 -23.79 10.15
N ILE A 381 -13.01 -24.15 9.14
CA ILE A 381 -11.81 -24.95 9.40
C ILE A 381 -10.57 -24.07 9.62
N PHE A 382 -10.45 -22.87 9.05
CA PHE A 382 -9.28 -22.02 9.31
C PHE A 382 -9.60 -20.52 9.30
N TYR A 383 -8.98 -19.79 10.24
CA TYR A 383 -8.83 -18.34 10.16
C TYR A 383 -7.63 -18.09 9.24
N ALA A 384 -7.87 -17.65 8.01
CA ALA A 384 -6.79 -17.12 7.19
C ALA A 384 -6.62 -15.67 7.62
N GLY A 385 -5.63 -15.45 8.48
CA GLY A 385 -5.32 -14.13 8.99
C GLY A 385 -4.58 -13.31 7.95
N ARG A 386 -4.89 -12.01 7.86
CA ARG A 386 -3.88 -11.06 7.36
C ARG A 386 -2.78 -10.83 8.40
N TRP A 387 -3.06 -11.09 9.68
CA TRP A 387 -2.08 -11.12 10.75
C TRP A 387 -2.37 -12.22 11.78
N GLU A 388 -1.34 -12.70 12.46
CA GLU A 388 -1.40 -13.78 13.46
C GLU A 388 -0.76 -13.29 14.77
N ALA A 389 -1.55 -13.17 15.84
CA ALA A 389 -1.10 -12.60 17.10
C ALA A 389 -0.45 -13.62 18.07
N GLY A 390 -0.58 -14.93 17.79
CA GLY A 390 -0.25 -15.99 18.74
C GLY A 390 -1.40 -16.29 19.72
N SER A 391 -1.35 -17.47 20.35
CA SER A 391 -2.42 -17.97 21.21
C SER A 391 -2.66 -17.14 22.47
N VAL A 392 -1.60 -16.61 23.09
CA VAL A 392 -1.69 -15.81 24.31
C VAL A 392 -2.41 -14.48 24.05
N ASN A 393 -1.99 -13.76 23.00
CA ASN A 393 -2.63 -12.50 22.61
C ASN A 393 -4.08 -12.71 22.16
N LYS A 394 -4.34 -13.78 21.38
CA LYS A 394 -5.70 -14.17 20.99
C LYS A 394 -6.60 -14.42 22.20
N ALA A 395 -6.10 -15.11 23.22
CA ALA A 395 -6.85 -15.37 24.45
C ALA A 395 -7.19 -14.07 25.22
N ALA A 396 -6.35 -13.05 25.12
CA ALA A 396 -6.59 -11.71 25.67
C ALA A 396 -7.43 -10.79 24.75
N GLY A 397 -7.93 -11.30 23.62
CA GLY A 397 -8.74 -10.53 22.67
C GLY A 397 -7.95 -9.74 21.64
N TYR A 398 -6.61 -9.75 21.67
CA TYR A 398 -5.75 -9.12 20.67
C TYR A 398 -5.71 -9.93 19.37
N SER A 399 -6.85 -9.96 18.67
CA SER A 399 -7.05 -10.61 17.38
C SER A 399 -8.18 -9.94 16.61
N GLY A 400 -8.19 -10.10 15.29
CA GLY A 400 -9.21 -9.47 14.44
C GLY A 400 -8.91 -8.00 14.14
N PRO A 401 -9.92 -7.22 13.68
CA PRO A 401 -9.75 -5.85 13.20
C PRO A 401 -9.68 -4.84 14.35
N ILE A 402 -8.48 -4.60 14.89
CA ILE A 402 -8.23 -3.75 16.07
C ILE A 402 -7.16 -2.70 15.81
N LEU A 403 -7.08 -1.66 16.64
CA LEU A 403 -6.09 -0.58 16.47
C LEU A 403 -4.81 -0.83 17.27
N GLY A 404 -4.91 -1.19 18.55
CA GLY A 404 -3.78 -1.12 19.49
C GLY A 404 -2.41 -1.60 18.97
N PRO A 405 -2.30 -2.81 18.41
CA PRO A 405 -1.02 -3.33 17.92
C PRO A 405 -0.37 -2.50 16.81
N THR A 406 -1.10 -1.64 16.09
CA THR A 406 -0.49 -0.75 15.08
C THR A 406 0.47 0.27 15.72
N SER A 407 0.22 0.68 16.96
CA SER A 407 1.11 1.55 17.73
C SER A 407 2.42 0.86 18.14
N LEU A 408 2.39 -0.46 18.35
CA LEU A 408 3.61 -1.28 18.50
C LEU A 408 4.43 -1.31 17.22
N VAL A 409 3.76 -1.48 16.08
CA VAL A 409 4.43 -1.58 14.77
C VAL A 409 5.22 -0.30 14.48
N ILE A 410 4.55 0.85 14.59
CA ILE A 410 5.11 2.15 14.19
C ILE A 410 6.21 2.66 15.14
N ASN A 411 6.00 2.61 16.47
CA ASN A 411 6.96 3.22 17.40
C ASN A 411 7.04 2.55 18.79
N ASN A 412 6.55 1.32 18.96
CA ASN A 412 6.55 0.61 20.26
C ASN A 412 5.87 1.39 21.41
N GLU A 413 4.90 2.25 21.09
CA GLU A 413 4.19 3.12 22.04
C GLU A 413 2.92 2.44 22.55
N CYS A 414 2.89 2.02 23.83
CA CYS A 414 1.76 1.30 24.45
C CYS A 414 1.35 1.88 25.82
N ASN A 415 1.21 3.20 25.91
CA ASN A 415 0.92 3.88 27.18
C ASN A 415 -0.58 3.99 27.48
N GLY A 416 -1.43 3.76 26.48
CA GLY A 416 -2.87 3.94 26.52
C GLY A 416 -3.31 5.35 26.15
N GLU A 417 -4.61 5.57 26.32
CA GLU A 417 -5.24 6.89 26.24
C GLU A 417 -5.19 7.56 27.62
N ASP A 418 -4.91 8.86 27.62
CA ASP A 418 -4.90 9.67 28.83
C ASP A 418 -6.33 10.06 29.24
N ALA A 419 -6.53 10.33 30.53
CA ALA A 419 -7.84 10.71 31.07
C ALA A 419 -8.34 12.07 30.57
N THR A 420 -7.46 12.97 30.11
CA THR A 420 -7.81 14.32 29.68
C THR A 420 -7.38 14.57 28.23
N ALA A 421 -8.18 15.35 27.50
CA ALA A 421 -7.85 15.80 26.15
C ALA A 421 -6.91 17.03 26.17
N PRO A 422 -6.01 17.19 25.17
CA PRO A 422 -5.70 16.23 24.11
C PRO A 422 -4.81 15.08 24.59
N GLY A 423 -4.34 15.12 25.84
CA GLY A 423 -3.39 14.18 26.42
C GLY A 423 -1.98 14.30 25.81
N GLY A 424 -1.11 13.39 26.23
CA GLY A 424 0.25 13.23 25.73
C GLY A 424 0.32 12.76 24.28
N GLY A 425 1.51 12.86 23.68
CA GLY A 425 1.78 12.33 22.35
C GLY A 425 1.78 10.81 22.29
N GLY A 426 2.17 10.28 21.12
CA GLY A 426 2.29 8.84 20.89
C GLY A 426 0.94 8.14 20.79
N GLU A 427 0.80 7.00 21.47
CA GLU A 427 -0.39 6.15 21.39
C GLU A 427 -1.70 6.88 21.72
N ASN A 428 -1.72 7.72 22.76
CA ASN A 428 -2.92 8.46 23.16
C ASN A 428 -3.49 9.27 21.98
N ARG A 429 -2.65 10.04 21.26
CA ARG A 429 -3.11 10.84 20.12
C ARG A 429 -3.54 9.98 18.94
N ARG A 430 -2.92 8.82 18.72
CA ARG A 430 -3.34 7.85 17.68
C ARG A 430 -4.74 7.31 17.98
N ILE A 431 -5.00 6.90 19.23
CA ILE A 431 -6.31 6.40 19.68
C ILE A 431 -7.39 7.47 19.50
N ARG A 432 -7.14 8.68 20.01
CA ARG A 432 -8.12 9.78 19.93
C ARG A 432 -8.36 10.24 18.49
N ALA A 433 -7.31 10.32 17.67
CA ALA A 433 -7.46 10.61 16.25
C ALA A 433 -8.27 9.52 15.53
N PHE A 434 -8.05 8.24 15.83
CA PHE A 434 -8.81 7.15 15.24
C PHE A 434 -10.30 7.21 15.63
N LYS A 435 -10.60 7.49 16.90
CA LYS A 435 -11.98 7.75 17.37
C LYS A 435 -12.61 8.93 16.64
N TRP A 436 -11.87 10.00 16.45
CA TRP A 436 -12.35 11.19 15.76
C TRP A 436 -12.65 10.91 14.28
N PHE A 437 -11.75 10.25 13.55
CA PHE A 437 -11.98 9.88 12.15
C PHE A 437 -13.12 8.88 11.98
N THR A 438 -13.19 7.84 12.80
CA THR A 438 -14.29 6.85 12.71
C THR A 438 -15.64 7.49 12.99
N LYS A 439 -15.72 8.40 13.97
CA LYS A 439 -16.91 9.24 14.19
C LYS A 439 -17.21 10.15 13.00
N TYR A 440 -16.20 10.79 12.40
CA TYR A 440 -16.36 11.62 11.20
C TYR A 440 -16.99 10.82 10.05
N TYR A 441 -16.54 9.58 9.84
CA TYR A 441 -17.09 8.71 8.81
C TYR A 441 -18.34 7.92 9.25
N GLY A 442 -18.89 8.17 10.44
CA GLY A 442 -20.10 7.51 10.93
C GLY A 442 -19.97 5.98 11.04
N VAL A 443 -18.82 5.48 11.48
CA VAL A 443 -18.57 4.04 11.71
C VAL A 443 -18.11 3.79 13.13
N ALA A 444 -18.32 2.56 13.63
CA ALA A 444 -17.90 2.20 14.97
C ALA A 444 -16.36 2.14 15.11
N THR A 445 -15.83 2.72 16.18
CA THR A 445 -14.40 2.63 16.56
C THR A 445 -13.99 1.21 16.94
N GLY A 446 -14.91 0.38 17.43
CA GLY A 446 -14.65 -0.98 17.88
C GLY A 446 -14.45 -1.07 19.39
N ASN A 447 -13.83 -2.15 19.86
CA ASN A 447 -13.63 -2.37 21.28
C ASN A 447 -12.59 -1.40 21.86
N GLU A 448 -13.04 -0.53 22.78
CA GLU A 448 -12.24 0.48 23.48
C GLU A 448 -10.97 -0.09 24.14
N SER A 449 -11.04 -1.27 24.77
CA SER A 449 -9.88 -1.88 25.43
C SER A 449 -8.81 -2.36 24.45
N LEU A 450 -9.18 -2.56 23.19
CA LEU A 450 -8.29 -3.05 22.12
C LEU A 450 -7.83 -1.92 21.20
N LEU A 451 -8.17 -0.67 21.52
CA LEU A 451 -7.59 0.50 20.87
C LEU A 451 -6.16 0.76 21.31
N SER A 452 -5.78 0.24 22.48
CA SER A 452 -4.42 0.30 23.00
C SER A 452 -3.74 -1.07 23.02
N CYS A 453 -2.44 -1.08 22.80
CA CYS A 453 -1.56 -2.22 23.02
C CYS A 453 -1.01 -2.31 24.46
N LYS A 454 -1.42 -1.42 25.38
CA LYS A 454 -0.95 -1.38 26.77
C LYS A 454 -1.11 -2.72 27.50
N ASP A 455 -2.26 -3.37 27.31
CA ASP A 455 -2.60 -4.63 27.97
C ASP A 455 -2.32 -5.85 27.08
N MET A 456 -1.58 -5.68 25.97
CA MET A 456 -1.20 -6.77 25.08
C MET A 456 -0.18 -7.67 25.78
N PRO A 457 -0.50 -8.95 26.07
CA PRO A 457 0.35 -9.79 26.91
C PRO A 457 1.73 -10.08 26.33
N GLN A 458 1.82 -10.31 25.01
CA GLN A 458 3.08 -10.54 24.31
C GLN A 458 3.29 -9.46 23.25
N ARG A 459 4.36 -8.68 23.39
CA ARG A 459 4.78 -7.71 22.37
C ARG A 459 5.27 -8.42 21.12
N LEU A 460 5.30 -7.69 20.00
CA LEU A 460 5.62 -8.25 18.67
C LEU A 460 7.04 -8.86 18.59
N ASP A 461 7.99 -8.33 19.35
CA ASP A 461 9.37 -8.83 19.46
C ASP A 461 9.48 -10.14 20.27
N GLN A 462 8.48 -10.45 21.09
CA GLN A 462 8.39 -11.67 21.89
C GLN A 462 7.69 -12.81 21.13
N ILE A 463 7.10 -12.51 19.98
CA ILE A 463 6.44 -13.49 19.12
C ILE A 463 7.53 -14.23 18.31
N PRO A 464 7.57 -15.57 18.29
CA PRO A 464 8.68 -16.36 17.72
C PRO A 464 8.87 -16.25 16.20
N GLN A 465 8.21 -15.29 15.55
CA GLN A 465 8.21 -15.04 14.11
C GLN A 465 9.19 -13.93 13.70
N ASN A 466 10.20 -13.67 14.53
CA ASN A 466 11.37 -12.87 14.13
C ASN A 466 12.33 -13.74 13.31
N VAL A 467 11.91 -14.09 12.09
CA VAL A 467 12.64 -15.01 11.22
C VAL A 467 13.27 -14.26 10.05
N SER A 468 14.54 -14.53 9.80
CA SER A 468 15.28 -13.97 8.67
C SER A 468 16.04 -15.07 7.93
N TYR A 469 16.40 -14.80 6.67
CA TYR A 469 17.34 -15.66 5.93
C TYR A 469 18.76 -15.39 6.40
N GLN A 470 19.48 -16.48 6.70
CA GLN A 470 20.86 -16.49 7.14
C GLN A 470 21.61 -17.64 6.43
N PRO A 471 22.96 -17.69 6.48
CA PRO A 471 23.68 -18.87 6.03
C PRO A 471 23.08 -20.13 6.66
N ASP A 472 22.87 -21.17 5.85
CA ASP A 472 22.52 -22.48 6.37
C ASP A 472 23.76 -23.07 7.03
N TRP A 473 23.91 -22.80 8.33
CA TRP A 473 25.03 -23.23 9.17
C TRP A 473 25.24 -24.75 9.16
N SER A 474 24.22 -25.53 8.81
CA SER A 474 24.35 -26.99 8.67
C SER A 474 25.10 -27.42 7.39
N SER A 475 25.33 -26.49 6.46
CA SER A 475 25.92 -26.75 5.13
C SER A 475 27.17 -25.93 4.82
N THR A 476 27.52 -24.91 5.61
CA THR A 476 28.64 -23.99 5.31
C THR A 476 30.01 -24.69 5.19
N TRP A 477 30.20 -25.80 5.90
CA TRP A 477 31.42 -26.61 5.89
C TRP A 477 31.50 -27.61 4.73
N LYS A 478 30.44 -27.74 3.91
CA LYS A 478 30.38 -28.70 2.80
C LYS A 478 31.00 -28.13 1.54
N GLU A 479 31.55 -29.02 0.72
CA GLU A 479 32.11 -28.72 -0.62
C GLU A 479 31.00 -28.62 -1.69
N GLU A 480 30.03 -27.75 -1.43
CA GLU A 480 28.92 -27.45 -2.34
C GLU A 480 28.59 -25.96 -2.28
N THR A 481 27.74 -25.47 -3.18
CA THR A 481 27.29 -24.07 -3.14
C THR A 481 26.63 -23.72 -1.81
N CYS A 482 26.99 -22.57 -1.24
CA CYS A 482 26.42 -22.07 0.00
C CYS A 482 24.90 -21.93 -0.13
N LYS A 483 24.21 -22.35 0.92
CA LYS A 483 22.75 -22.28 1.04
C LYS A 483 22.38 -21.26 2.10
N CYS A 484 21.16 -20.75 2.02
CA CYS A 484 20.55 -19.98 3.08
C CYS A 484 19.33 -20.70 3.62
N ALA A 485 19.08 -20.54 4.91
CA ALA A 485 17.93 -21.11 5.59
C ALA A 485 17.26 -20.05 6.48
N PRO A 486 15.94 -20.16 6.71
CA PRO A 486 15.25 -19.34 7.69
C PRO A 486 15.71 -19.71 9.10
N VAL A 487 16.01 -18.71 9.93
CA VAL A 487 16.40 -18.89 11.33
C VAL A 487 15.67 -17.90 12.24
N SER A 488 15.48 -18.26 13.50
CA SER A 488 14.62 -17.56 14.48
C SER A 488 15.28 -16.34 15.14
N TYR A 489 16.10 -15.60 14.40
CA TYR A 489 16.63 -14.32 14.84
C TYR A 489 16.61 -13.29 13.70
N GLY A 490 16.52 -12.02 14.09
CA GLY A 490 16.40 -10.90 13.16
C GLY A 490 17.65 -10.72 12.28
N GLY A 491 17.43 -10.30 11.05
CA GLY A 491 18.46 -10.05 10.05
C GLY A 491 17.92 -9.17 8.92
N ASN A 492 18.81 -8.77 8.01
CA ASN A 492 18.47 -7.79 6.96
C ASN A 492 17.57 -8.34 5.84
N ILE A 493 17.43 -9.66 5.75
CA ILE A 493 16.66 -10.32 4.69
C ILE A 493 15.48 -11.04 5.35
N PRO A 494 14.25 -10.51 5.22
CA PRO A 494 13.12 -11.08 5.91
C PRO A 494 12.75 -12.46 5.36
N TYR A 495 12.31 -13.35 6.25
CA TYR A 495 11.58 -14.55 5.88
C TYR A 495 10.12 -14.39 6.32
N PHE A 496 9.21 -14.37 5.36
CA PHE A 496 7.78 -14.29 5.61
C PHE A 496 7.23 -15.69 5.85
N GLN A 497 7.14 -16.09 7.12
CA GLN A 497 6.65 -17.41 7.49
C GLN A 497 5.22 -17.69 6.94
N PRO A 498 5.02 -18.82 6.23
CA PRO A 498 3.70 -19.24 5.80
C PRO A 498 2.70 -19.33 6.95
N ASN A 499 1.45 -18.96 6.70
CA ASN A 499 0.35 -18.87 7.68
C ASN A 499 0.48 -17.73 8.71
N TYR A 500 1.61 -17.02 8.77
CA TYR A 500 1.77 -15.85 9.65
C TYR A 500 1.68 -14.54 8.86
N TYR A 501 2.21 -14.52 7.64
CA TYR A 501 2.13 -13.39 6.71
C TYR A 501 1.23 -13.69 5.51
N PRO A 502 0.64 -12.66 4.88
CA PRO A 502 -0.11 -12.81 3.63
C PRO A 502 0.71 -13.47 2.51
N GLN A 503 0.03 -14.20 1.62
CA GLN A 503 0.67 -15.04 0.62
C GLN A 503 1.53 -14.25 -0.38
N GLU A 504 1.16 -13.00 -0.65
CA GLU A 504 1.93 -12.06 -1.48
C GLU A 504 3.32 -11.77 -0.90
N PHE A 505 3.48 -11.76 0.42
CA PHE A 505 4.79 -11.61 1.07
C PHE A 505 5.52 -12.94 1.16
N VAL A 506 4.82 -14.04 1.44
CA VAL A 506 5.39 -15.41 1.42
C VAL A 506 6.01 -15.71 0.05
N ALA A 507 5.40 -15.25 -1.04
CA ALA A 507 5.91 -15.41 -2.40
C ALA A 507 7.28 -14.74 -2.62
N LEU A 508 7.67 -13.77 -1.78
CA LEU A 508 8.98 -13.10 -1.87
C LEU A 508 10.12 -13.95 -1.32
N ASN A 509 9.83 -15.01 -0.55
CA ASN A 509 10.84 -15.80 0.13
C ASN A 509 11.86 -16.44 -0.82
N ALA A 510 11.44 -16.92 -2.00
CA ALA A 510 12.37 -17.48 -2.98
C ALA A 510 13.39 -16.44 -3.49
N GLY A 511 12.94 -15.20 -3.71
CA GLY A 511 13.83 -14.09 -4.08
C GLY A 511 14.74 -13.66 -2.92
N ASN A 512 14.21 -13.67 -1.69
CA ASN A 512 14.96 -13.36 -0.48
C ASN A 512 16.05 -14.39 -0.19
N GLU A 513 15.78 -15.68 -0.41
CA GLU A 513 16.77 -16.75 -0.30
C GLU A 513 17.92 -16.53 -1.30
N GLN A 514 17.60 -16.22 -2.56
CA GLN A 514 18.60 -15.91 -3.58
C GLN A 514 19.41 -14.65 -3.22
N LYS A 515 18.75 -13.62 -2.67
CA LYS A 515 19.41 -12.40 -2.16
C LYS A 515 20.40 -12.75 -1.04
N CYS A 516 20.02 -13.68 -0.16
CA CYS A 516 20.90 -14.18 0.89
C CYS A 516 22.11 -14.93 0.32
N VAL A 517 21.90 -15.88 -0.61
CA VAL A 517 23.02 -16.62 -1.22
C VAL A 517 23.99 -15.69 -1.94
N LYS A 518 23.47 -14.74 -2.75
CA LYS A 518 24.31 -13.71 -3.42
C LYS A 518 25.16 -12.94 -2.41
N MET A 519 24.55 -12.61 -1.27
CA MET A 519 25.19 -11.87 -0.19
C MET A 519 26.32 -12.68 0.48
N LEU A 520 26.15 -13.99 0.69
CA LEU A 520 27.22 -14.85 1.23
C LEU A 520 28.51 -14.77 0.39
N TYR A 521 28.38 -14.69 -0.94
CA TYR A 521 29.55 -14.59 -1.83
C TYR A 521 30.07 -13.17 -1.99
N ALA A 522 29.19 -12.16 -1.95
CA ALA A 522 29.58 -10.76 -2.13
C ALA A 522 30.36 -10.22 -0.92
N ASN A 523 29.94 -10.56 0.30
CA ASN A 523 30.57 -10.08 1.53
C ASN A 523 30.41 -11.12 2.67
N PRO A 524 31.14 -12.26 2.61
CA PRO A 524 31.03 -13.33 3.61
C PRO A 524 31.40 -12.89 5.03
N ALA A 525 32.23 -11.85 5.16
CA ALA A 525 32.63 -11.29 6.45
C ALA A 525 31.45 -10.75 7.26
N ALA A 526 30.35 -10.34 6.61
CA ALA A 526 29.12 -9.92 7.29
C ALA A 526 28.49 -11.03 8.16
N PHE A 527 28.84 -12.29 7.91
CA PHE A 527 28.40 -13.46 8.69
C PHE A 527 29.54 -14.12 9.45
N ASN A 528 30.69 -13.46 9.59
CA ASN A 528 31.92 -14.06 10.13
C ASN A 528 32.37 -15.31 9.35
N MET A 529 32.18 -15.31 8.03
CA MET A 529 32.61 -16.40 7.15
C MET A 529 33.79 -15.94 6.29
N ASP A 530 34.66 -16.89 5.94
CA ASP A 530 35.68 -16.76 4.90
C ASP A 530 35.95 -18.13 4.26
N SER A 531 36.76 -18.16 3.19
CA SER A 531 37.06 -19.39 2.45
C SER A 531 37.81 -20.47 3.24
N SER A 532 38.39 -20.11 4.40
CA SER A 532 39.10 -21.04 5.29
C SER A 532 38.19 -21.66 6.35
N THR A 533 37.15 -20.93 6.77
CA THR A 533 36.18 -21.35 7.79
C THR A 533 34.91 -21.94 7.20
N SER A 534 34.59 -21.62 5.93
CA SER A 534 33.37 -22.03 5.24
C SER A 534 33.69 -22.55 3.84
N ALA A 535 33.78 -23.88 3.71
CA ALA A 535 34.15 -24.54 2.46
C ALA A 535 33.20 -24.20 1.29
N CYS A 536 31.92 -23.95 1.57
CA CYS A 536 30.92 -23.66 0.54
C CYS A 536 31.24 -22.40 -0.29
N LEU A 537 32.02 -21.46 0.27
CA LEU A 537 32.41 -20.22 -0.40
C LEU A 537 33.36 -20.49 -1.59
N ASN A 538 34.02 -21.64 -1.62
CA ASN A 538 34.87 -22.07 -2.74
C ASN A 538 34.06 -22.65 -3.92
N TYR A 539 32.74 -22.75 -3.80
CA TYR A 539 31.84 -23.37 -4.77
C TYR A 539 30.72 -22.41 -5.22
N PRO A 540 31.04 -21.27 -5.85
CA PRO A 540 30.03 -20.30 -6.26
C PRO A 540 28.99 -20.93 -7.20
N PRO A 541 27.72 -20.48 -7.15
CA PRO A 541 26.70 -20.95 -8.07
C PRO A 541 27.16 -20.67 -9.50
N LYS A 542 26.96 -21.64 -10.40
CA LYS A 542 27.16 -21.41 -11.84
C LYS A 542 26.27 -20.23 -12.23
N GLN A 543 26.84 -19.19 -12.84
CA GLN A 543 26.06 -18.06 -13.34
C GLN A 543 24.99 -18.62 -14.27
N ALA A 544 23.72 -18.39 -13.91
CA ALA A 544 22.62 -18.55 -14.85
C ALA A 544 22.66 -17.31 -15.73
N ASP A 545 23.05 -17.50 -17.00
CA ASP A 545 23.08 -16.47 -18.04
C ASP A 545 21.73 -15.76 -18.20
#